data_AF-A0A9J6ZKQ1-F1
#
_entry.id   AF-A0A9J6ZKQ1-F1
#
_cell.length_a   1.000
_cell.length_b   1.000
_cell.length_c   1.000
_cell.angle_alpha   90.00
_cell.angle_beta   90.00
_cell.angle_gamma   90.00
#
_symmetry.space_group_name_H-M   'P 1'
#
loop_
_entity.id
_entity.type
_entity.pdbx_description
1 polymer ?
#
loop_
_entity_poly.entity_id
_entity_poly.type
_entity_poly.pdbx_seq_one_letter_code
_entity_poly.pdbx_strand_id
1 'polypeptide(L)'
;MPSHSTYAVEPGKQSDEDIFTQRMQLYESMSLQTNIRWQWIAAIDQYERTISKARPKARPKLGNEVGIYVDELDWVGTLNPDQNDQHPNSIQWFDGIGRDGNSDNIVSRYDDSDLLYSVLYAVSEKGTSDEGVSIGLWDYYQNSRAVQRIQQFERIYSEYNKLDLFEHAFPLPLGSIYAYRDTWGAGRGWGGKRIHEGTDLFAGYGINVKSTCYGIVEIKGWNRYGGWRIGIRDLNNHYHYYAHLQGFSKDLTIGQVVTPGQVIGWVGSSGYGKPGTSGKFPPHLHYGIYSDRGYIEWAFDPYPSLKRWENEERKRLRQ
;
A
#
# COMPACT_ATOMS: atom_id res chain seq x y z
N MET A 1 -1.66 57.36 17.37
CA MET A 1 -0.78 56.27 16.91
C MET A 1 -1.50 54.94 17.17
N PRO A 2 -2.29 54.39 16.24
CA PRO A 2 -2.83 53.05 16.41
C PRO A 2 -1.80 52.03 15.92
N SER A 3 -1.45 51.11 16.82
CA SER A 3 -0.57 49.97 16.61
C SER A 3 -1.05 49.07 15.47
N HIS A 4 -0.18 48.82 14.49
CA HIS A 4 -0.38 47.77 13.50
C HIS A 4 -0.09 46.41 14.13
N SER A 5 -1.16 45.65 14.37
CA SER A 5 -1.11 44.23 14.67
C SER A 5 -0.79 43.48 13.39
N THR A 6 0.43 42.96 13.25
CA THR A 6 0.81 42.04 12.17
C THR A 6 0.18 40.69 12.46
N TYR A 7 -0.88 40.35 11.73
CA TYR A 7 -1.43 39.00 11.72
C TYR A 7 -0.41 38.07 11.06
N ALA A 8 0.17 37.18 11.86
CA ALA A 8 0.94 36.05 11.35
C ALA A 8 -0.01 35.14 10.57
N VAL A 9 0.33 34.89 9.30
CA VAL A 9 -0.36 33.93 8.45
C VAL A 9 0.02 32.54 8.95
N GLU A 10 -0.94 31.79 9.47
CA GLU A 10 -0.74 30.37 9.77
C GLU A 10 -0.41 29.62 8.47
N PRO A 11 0.55 28.68 8.46
CA PRO A 11 0.88 27.90 7.28
C PRO A 11 -0.35 27.08 6.86
N GLY A 12 -0.87 27.38 5.67
CA GLY A 12 -2.03 26.70 5.09
C GLY A 12 -1.74 25.21 4.93
N LYS A 13 -2.71 24.38 5.33
CA LYS A 13 -2.67 22.93 5.14
C LYS A 13 -2.60 22.63 3.65
N GLN A 14 -1.46 22.12 3.19
CA GLN A 14 -1.22 21.77 1.79
C GLN A 14 -2.24 20.73 1.30
N SER A 15 -2.73 20.88 0.06
CA SER A 15 -3.71 19.94 -0.49
C SER A 15 -3.04 18.63 -0.93
N ASP A 16 -3.80 17.53 -0.97
CA ASP A 16 -3.27 16.23 -1.41
C ASP A 16 -2.74 16.29 -2.86
N GLU A 17 -3.35 17.12 -3.72
CA GLU A 17 -2.95 17.34 -5.11
C GLU A 17 -1.57 18.04 -5.20
N ASP A 18 -1.31 19.00 -4.32
CA ASP A 18 -0.01 19.67 -4.23
C ASP A 18 1.09 18.68 -3.81
N ILE A 19 0.79 17.78 -2.87
CA ILE A 19 1.74 16.77 -2.38
C ILE A 19 2.12 15.78 -3.50
N PHE A 20 1.15 15.27 -4.25
CA PHE A 20 1.45 14.35 -5.36
C PHE A 20 2.25 15.03 -6.47
N THR A 21 1.98 16.31 -6.73
CA THR A 21 2.73 17.09 -7.71
C THR A 21 4.20 17.24 -7.30
N GLN A 22 4.47 17.61 -6.05
CA GLN A 22 5.84 17.76 -5.54
C GLN A 22 6.60 16.44 -5.54
N ARG A 23 5.94 15.35 -5.14
CA ARG A 23 6.55 14.00 -5.21
C ARG A 23 6.86 13.57 -6.62
N MET A 24 5.96 13.82 -7.58
CA MET A 24 6.24 13.47 -8.97
C MET A 24 7.45 14.22 -9.50
N GLN A 25 7.57 15.53 -9.22
CA GLN A 25 8.74 16.32 -9.61
C GLN A 25 10.04 15.75 -9.01
N LEU A 26 10.01 15.35 -7.74
CA LEU A 26 11.14 14.71 -7.09
C LEU A 26 11.47 13.34 -7.71
N TYR A 27 10.47 12.52 -8.01
CA TYR A 27 10.73 11.20 -8.62
C TYR A 27 11.26 11.31 -10.05
N GLU A 28 10.76 12.26 -10.84
CA GLU A 28 11.24 12.52 -12.20
C GLU A 28 12.69 13.03 -12.18
N SER A 29 13.02 13.95 -11.26
CA SER A 29 14.40 14.43 -11.11
C SER A 29 15.35 13.30 -10.71
N MET A 30 14.96 12.46 -9.75
CA MET A 30 15.74 11.30 -9.32
C MET A 30 15.84 10.23 -10.41
N SER A 31 14.80 10.07 -11.23
CA SER A 31 14.81 9.15 -12.37
C SER A 31 15.86 9.55 -13.40
N LEU A 32 16.00 10.85 -13.68
CA LEU A 32 17.04 11.38 -14.57
C LEU A 32 18.45 11.17 -14.00
N GLN A 33 18.63 11.34 -12.69
CA GLN A 33 19.95 11.20 -12.06
C GLN A 33 20.40 9.72 -11.96
N THR A 34 19.48 8.82 -11.61
CA THR A 34 19.80 7.41 -11.29
C THR A 34 19.52 6.45 -12.44
N ASN A 35 18.83 6.90 -13.51
CA ASN A 35 18.34 6.07 -14.60
C ASN A 35 17.39 4.92 -14.15
N ILE A 36 16.82 5.03 -12.94
CA ILE A 36 15.74 4.16 -12.45
C ILE A 36 14.41 4.80 -12.85
N ARG A 37 13.45 4.02 -13.36
CA ARG A 37 12.12 4.53 -13.74
C ARG A 37 11.38 5.09 -12.52
N TRP A 38 10.68 6.21 -12.69
CA TRP A 38 9.95 6.86 -11.57
C TRP A 38 8.95 5.91 -10.88
N GLN A 39 8.37 4.93 -11.58
CA GLN A 39 7.44 3.96 -10.99
C GLN A 39 8.11 3.09 -9.91
N TRP A 40 9.37 2.70 -10.12
CA TRP A 40 10.16 2.00 -9.11
C TRP A 40 10.48 2.90 -7.92
N ILE A 41 10.84 4.15 -8.20
CA ILE A 41 11.13 5.15 -7.17
C ILE A 41 9.89 5.37 -6.28
N ALA A 42 8.73 5.62 -6.90
CA ALA A 42 7.45 5.75 -6.22
C ALA A 42 7.08 4.49 -5.43
N ALA A 43 7.35 3.30 -5.97
CA ALA A 43 7.08 2.03 -5.30
C ALA A 43 7.95 1.82 -4.04
N ILE A 44 9.24 2.13 -4.11
CA ILE A 44 10.17 2.07 -2.96
C ILE A 44 9.70 3.02 -1.88
N ASP A 45 9.47 4.28 -2.26
CA ASP A 45 9.02 5.31 -1.34
C ASP A 45 7.65 4.98 -0.71
N GLN A 46 6.70 4.50 -1.50
CA GLN A 46 5.39 4.09 -0.99
C GLN A 46 5.52 2.89 -0.03
N TYR A 47 6.37 1.91 -0.34
CA TYR A 47 6.65 0.80 0.58
C TYR A 47 7.21 1.32 1.91
N GLU A 48 8.21 2.20 1.86
CA GLU A 48 8.81 2.84 3.03
C GLU A 48 7.77 3.57 3.90
N ARG A 49 6.85 4.31 3.29
CA ARG A 49 5.72 4.95 4.00
C ARG A 49 4.87 3.95 4.77
N THR A 50 4.57 2.79 4.16
CA THR A 50 3.73 1.78 4.81
C THR A 50 4.41 1.19 6.05
N ILE A 51 5.72 0.95 5.97
CA ILE A 51 6.50 0.41 7.10
C ILE A 51 6.68 1.46 8.20
N SER A 52 6.96 2.72 7.84
CA SER A 52 7.08 3.82 8.81
C SER A 52 5.76 4.09 9.54
N LYS A 53 4.62 4.07 8.83
CA LYS A 53 3.28 4.15 9.43
C LYS A 53 2.97 2.98 10.36
N ALA A 54 3.45 1.78 10.04
CA ALA A 54 3.29 0.60 10.90
C ALA A 54 4.19 0.62 12.15
N ARG A 55 5.33 1.34 12.10
CA ARG A 55 6.36 1.38 13.15
C ARG A 55 6.81 2.82 13.49
N PRO A 56 5.90 3.75 13.83
CA PRO A 56 6.21 5.18 13.90
C PRO A 56 7.24 5.55 14.98
N LYS A 57 7.34 4.77 16.07
CA LYS A 57 8.35 4.97 17.12
C LYS A 57 9.75 4.53 16.70
N ALA A 58 9.85 3.47 15.90
CA ALA A 58 11.12 2.91 15.45
C ALA A 58 11.58 3.50 14.10
N ARG A 59 10.65 4.08 13.34
CA ARG A 59 10.89 4.73 12.04
C ARG A 59 10.16 6.08 12.04
N PRO A 60 10.66 7.07 12.79
CA PRO A 60 10.11 8.41 12.74
C PRO A 60 10.23 8.98 11.32
N LYS A 61 9.30 9.86 10.96
CA LYS A 61 9.36 10.59 9.69
C LYS A 61 10.57 11.53 9.71
N LEU A 62 11.44 11.40 8.71
CA LEU A 62 12.67 12.21 8.59
C LEU A 62 12.50 13.36 7.59
N GLY A 63 12.15 13.04 6.35
CA GLY A 63 11.85 14.02 5.30
C GLY A 63 10.42 14.57 5.36
N ASN A 64 10.11 15.57 4.54
CA ASN A 64 8.78 16.18 4.47
C ASN A 64 7.90 15.47 3.44
N GLU A 65 8.46 15.26 2.26
CA GLU A 65 7.76 14.69 1.13
C GLU A 65 7.90 13.18 1.09
N VAL A 66 9.10 12.62 1.26
CA VAL A 66 9.33 11.16 1.14
C VAL A 66 9.03 10.41 2.46
N GLY A 67 8.76 9.12 2.35
CA GLY A 67 8.60 8.20 3.49
C GLY A 67 9.82 7.35 3.77
N ILE A 68 10.90 7.54 3.01
CA ILE A 68 12.19 6.87 3.20
C ILE A 68 12.67 7.06 4.63
N TYR A 69 13.14 5.96 5.23
CA TYR A 69 13.77 5.97 6.52
C TYR A 69 15.09 5.19 6.47
N VAL A 70 16.15 5.82 6.95
CA VAL A 70 17.48 5.24 7.13
C VAL A 70 17.91 5.47 8.58
N ASP A 71 18.44 4.43 9.23
CA ASP A 71 18.97 4.57 10.59
C ASP A 71 20.17 5.53 10.61
N GLU A 72 20.43 6.16 11.76
CA GLU A 72 21.53 7.12 11.89
C GLU A 72 22.89 6.46 11.62
N LEU A 73 23.09 5.25 12.15
CA LEU A 73 24.34 4.51 11.99
C LEU A 73 24.53 4.01 10.55
N ASP A 74 23.46 3.63 9.86
CA ASP A 74 23.51 3.25 8.45
C ASP A 74 23.75 4.47 7.55
N TRP A 75 23.25 5.64 7.96
CA TRP A 75 23.39 6.89 7.21
C TRP A 75 24.84 7.39 7.19
N VAL A 76 25.45 7.60 8.36
CA VAL A 76 26.81 8.15 8.47
C VAL A 76 27.92 7.10 8.44
N GLY A 77 27.57 5.83 8.66
CA GLY A 77 28.50 4.72 8.81
C GLY A 77 28.69 4.32 10.28
N THR A 78 28.64 3.01 10.56
CA THR A 78 28.65 2.47 11.93
C THR A 78 29.89 2.82 12.76
N LEU A 79 31.01 3.11 12.09
CA LEU A 79 32.29 3.45 12.72
C LEU A 79 32.60 4.96 12.67
N ASN A 80 31.69 5.78 12.14
CA ASN A 80 31.90 7.22 12.09
C ASN A 80 31.86 7.82 13.51
N PRO A 81 32.93 8.48 13.98
CA PRO A 81 32.94 9.09 15.30
C PRO A 81 31.99 10.30 15.43
N ASP A 82 31.60 10.91 14.31
CA ASP A 82 30.62 12.00 14.26
C ASP A 82 29.31 11.52 13.64
N GLN A 83 28.29 11.38 14.47
CA GLN A 83 26.95 10.93 14.04
C GLN A 83 26.13 12.04 13.37
N ASN A 84 26.60 13.30 13.43
CA ASN A 84 25.99 14.43 12.74
C ASN A 84 26.81 14.88 11.52
N ASP A 85 27.71 14.02 11.02
CA ASP A 85 28.51 14.29 9.84
C ASP A 85 27.59 14.56 8.63
N GLN A 86 27.88 15.67 7.92
CA GLN A 86 27.16 16.10 6.73
C GLN A 86 28.08 16.15 5.50
N HIS A 87 29.34 15.72 5.62
CA HIS A 87 30.31 15.78 4.54
C HIS A 87 30.30 14.48 3.74
N PRO A 88 29.93 14.50 2.44
CA PRO A 88 29.74 13.28 1.65
C PRO A 88 30.97 12.37 1.64
N ASN A 89 32.17 12.93 1.52
CA ASN A 89 33.41 12.15 1.45
C ASN A 89 33.74 11.46 2.79
N SER A 90 33.41 12.10 3.90
CA SER A 90 33.65 11.56 5.24
C SER A 90 32.66 10.43 5.54
N ILE A 91 31.37 10.65 5.27
CA ILE A 91 30.33 9.62 5.38
C ILE A 91 30.69 8.37 4.56
N GLN A 92 31.11 8.55 3.30
CA GLN A 92 31.50 7.45 2.43
C GLN A 92 32.76 6.72 2.91
N TRP A 93 33.71 7.42 3.54
CA TRP A 93 34.90 6.80 4.12
C TRP A 93 34.56 5.80 5.23
N PHE A 94 33.47 6.04 5.96
CA PHE A 94 32.96 5.16 7.01
C PHE A 94 31.89 4.18 6.53
N ASP A 95 31.79 3.96 5.21
CA ASP A 95 30.79 3.09 4.57
C ASP A 95 29.33 3.49 4.89
N GLY A 96 29.09 4.76 5.20
CA GLY A 96 27.73 5.30 5.34
C GLY A 96 27.04 5.44 3.98
N ILE A 97 25.73 5.19 3.95
CA ILE A 97 24.98 5.24 2.70
C ILE A 97 24.61 6.67 2.26
N GLY A 98 24.77 7.67 3.14
CA GLY A 98 24.40 9.06 2.86
C GLY A 98 25.12 9.63 1.63
N ARG A 99 24.35 10.17 0.69
CA ARG A 99 24.80 10.81 -0.55
C ARG A 99 24.05 12.12 -0.76
N ASP A 100 24.76 13.08 -1.34
CA ASP A 100 24.22 14.38 -1.75
C ASP A 100 23.39 14.19 -3.04
N GLY A 101 22.08 14.35 -2.93
CA GLY A 101 21.11 14.15 -4.01
C GLY A 101 20.67 15.44 -4.70
N ASN A 102 20.97 16.60 -4.13
CA ASN A 102 20.59 17.91 -4.65
C ASN A 102 21.82 18.73 -5.15
N SER A 103 23.03 18.21 -4.96
CA SER A 103 24.32 18.80 -5.32
C SER A 103 24.68 20.08 -4.56
N ASP A 104 24.23 20.25 -3.32
CA ASP A 104 24.58 21.40 -2.46
C ASP A 104 25.85 21.18 -1.60
N ASN A 105 26.47 20.00 -1.68
CA ASN A 105 27.62 19.51 -0.91
C ASN A 105 27.35 19.29 0.59
N ILE A 106 26.09 19.22 0.99
CA ILE A 106 25.62 18.88 2.32
C ILE A 106 24.85 17.57 2.20
N VAL A 107 25.06 16.63 3.14
CA VAL A 107 24.33 15.38 3.19
C VAL A 107 23.49 15.35 4.46
N SER A 108 22.18 15.39 4.32
CA SER A 108 21.26 15.41 5.44
C SER A 108 20.21 14.32 5.33
N ARG A 109 20.11 13.49 6.38
CA ARG A 109 19.02 12.52 6.50
C ARG A 109 17.64 13.15 6.72
N TYR A 110 17.55 14.48 6.76
CA TYR A 110 16.29 15.23 6.86
C TYR A 110 15.96 15.97 5.56
N ASP A 111 16.82 15.88 4.54
CA ASP A 111 16.52 16.36 3.19
C ASP A 111 15.90 15.23 2.36
N ASP A 112 14.80 15.52 1.69
CA ASP A 112 14.06 14.52 0.90
C ASP A 112 14.85 14.03 -0.32
N SER A 113 15.68 14.90 -0.91
CA SER A 113 16.48 14.57 -2.09
C SER A 113 17.64 13.67 -1.72
N ASP A 114 18.37 14.00 -0.64
CA ASP A 114 19.47 13.18 -0.14
C ASP A 114 18.98 11.80 0.30
N LEU A 115 17.90 11.75 1.08
CA LEU A 115 17.32 10.48 1.56
C LEU A 115 16.98 9.55 0.40
N LEU A 116 16.24 10.07 -0.58
CA LEU A 116 15.78 9.29 -1.70
C LEU A 116 16.95 8.89 -2.60
N TYR A 117 17.85 9.82 -2.93
CA TYR A 117 19.00 9.56 -3.77
C TYR A 117 19.93 8.50 -3.14
N SER A 118 20.19 8.58 -1.84
CA SER A 118 21.03 7.62 -1.11
C SER A 118 20.51 6.18 -1.25
N VAL A 119 19.21 5.97 -1.05
CA VAL A 119 18.58 4.64 -1.20
C VAL A 119 18.59 4.18 -2.65
N LEU A 120 18.25 5.06 -3.59
CA LEU A 120 18.25 4.71 -5.01
C LEU A 120 19.65 4.36 -5.52
N TYR A 121 20.68 5.07 -5.06
CA TYR A 121 22.07 4.78 -5.40
C TYR A 121 22.45 3.37 -4.93
N ALA A 122 22.17 3.04 -3.66
CA ALA A 122 22.41 1.70 -3.11
C ALA A 122 21.67 0.59 -3.88
N VAL A 123 20.42 0.84 -4.28
CA VAL A 123 19.64 -0.10 -5.10
C VAL A 123 20.17 -0.20 -6.53
N SER A 124 20.74 0.87 -7.08
CA SER A 124 21.21 0.91 -8.48
C SER A 124 22.52 0.16 -8.71
N GLU A 125 23.26 -0.24 -7.66
CA GLU A 125 24.58 -0.88 -7.78
C GLU A 125 24.58 -2.16 -8.64
N LYS A 126 23.44 -2.87 -8.68
CA LYS A 126 23.29 -4.11 -9.46
C LYS A 126 22.72 -3.87 -10.86
N GLY A 127 22.51 -2.62 -11.25
CA GLY A 127 21.97 -2.18 -12.52
C GLY A 127 20.60 -1.52 -12.38
N THR A 128 20.23 -0.72 -13.38
CA THR A 128 19.01 0.09 -13.38
C THR A 128 17.86 -0.51 -14.20
N SER A 129 18.06 -1.71 -14.77
CA SER A 129 16.98 -2.50 -15.36
C SER A 129 16.05 -3.03 -14.28
N ASP A 130 14.83 -3.46 -14.65
CA ASP A 130 13.87 -4.03 -13.67
C ASP A 130 14.46 -5.23 -12.90
N GLU A 131 15.29 -6.04 -13.54
CA GLU A 131 16.01 -7.14 -12.89
C GLU A 131 17.11 -6.63 -11.96
N GLY A 132 17.93 -5.67 -12.42
CA GLY A 132 18.99 -5.05 -11.61
C GLY A 132 18.43 -4.39 -10.35
N VAL A 133 17.35 -3.61 -10.49
CA VAL A 133 16.63 -2.99 -9.37
C VAL A 133 16.10 -4.06 -8.42
N SER A 134 15.53 -5.15 -8.93
CA SER A 134 15.03 -6.24 -8.07
C SER A 134 16.14 -6.91 -7.25
N ILE A 135 17.33 -7.10 -7.83
CA ILE A 135 18.50 -7.63 -7.12
C ILE A 135 18.99 -6.61 -6.09
N GLY A 136 19.13 -5.33 -6.46
CA GLY A 136 19.54 -4.26 -5.55
C GLY A 136 18.58 -4.06 -4.38
N LEU A 137 17.27 -4.21 -4.59
CA LEU A 137 16.28 -4.21 -3.52
C LEU A 137 16.46 -5.39 -2.56
N TRP A 138 16.81 -6.58 -3.06
CA TRP A 138 17.11 -7.71 -2.19
C TRP A 138 18.38 -7.46 -1.38
N ASP A 139 19.43 -6.92 -2.00
CA ASP A 139 20.68 -6.57 -1.32
C ASP A 139 20.46 -5.52 -0.23
N TYR A 140 19.66 -4.49 -0.51
CA TYR A 140 19.35 -3.42 0.44
C TYR A 140 18.43 -3.89 1.58
N TYR A 141 17.30 -4.53 1.26
CA TYR A 141 16.29 -4.88 2.27
C TYR A 141 16.54 -6.21 2.98
N GLN A 142 17.31 -7.12 2.38
CA GLN A 142 17.51 -8.50 2.84
C GLN A 142 16.19 -9.22 3.15
N ASN A 143 15.13 -8.90 2.41
CA ASN A 143 13.76 -9.37 2.66
C ASN A 143 12.98 -9.56 1.35
N SER A 144 12.76 -10.81 0.96
CA SER A 144 12.03 -11.15 -0.27
C SER A 144 10.58 -10.65 -0.28
N ARG A 145 9.93 -10.47 0.88
CA ARG A 145 8.59 -9.87 0.92
C ARG A 145 8.64 -8.39 0.58
N ALA A 146 9.65 -7.65 1.05
CA ALA A 146 9.82 -6.25 0.68
C ALA A 146 9.96 -6.10 -0.84
N VAL A 147 10.84 -6.90 -1.44
CA VAL A 147 11.04 -6.92 -2.91
C VAL A 147 9.73 -7.23 -3.64
N GLN A 148 8.98 -8.25 -3.17
CA GLN A 148 7.69 -8.58 -3.76
C GLN A 148 6.69 -7.43 -3.65
N ARG A 149 6.58 -6.75 -2.50
CA ARG A 149 5.66 -5.62 -2.31
C ARG A 149 6.02 -4.43 -3.20
N ILE A 150 7.30 -4.11 -3.30
CA ILE A 150 7.78 -3.01 -4.15
C ILE A 150 7.50 -3.34 -5.63
N GLN A 151 7.77 -4.56 -6.09
CA GLN A 151 7.40 -5.00 -7.44
C GLN A 151 5.88 -4.92 -7.70
N GLN A 152 5.06 -5.24 -6.70
CA GLN A 152 3.61 -5.11 -6.81
C GLN A 152 3.18 -3.64 -6.93
N PHE A 153 3.78 -2.75 -6.14
CA PHE A 153 3.49 -1.32 -6.19
C PHE A 153 3.95 -0.69 -7.51
N GLU A 154 5.13 -1.08 -8.00
CA GLU A 154 5.64 -0.64 -9.31
C GLU A 154 4.67 -1.01 -10.42
N ARG A 155 4.14 -2.25 -10.44
CA ARG A 155 3.16 -2.67 -11.44
C ARG A 155 1.89 -1.83 -11.41
N ILE A 156 1.42 -1.48 -10.22
CA ILE A 156 0.25 -0.60 -10.07
C ILE A 156 0.54 0.79 -10.64
N TYR A 157 1.69 1.39 -10.31
CA TYR A 157 2.08 2.69 -10.84
C TYR A 157 2.32 2.67 -12.36
N SER A 158 2.91 1.60 -12.88
CA SER A 158 3.14 1.41 -14.31
C SER A 158 1.85 1.26 -15.11
N GLU A 159 0.83 0.58 -14.56
CA GLU A 159 -0.46 0.42 -15.24
C GLU A 159 -1.21 1.74 -15.39
N TYR A 160 -1.27 2.55 -14.33
CA TYR A 160 -2.09 3.77 -14.32
C TYR A 160 -1.33 5.06 -14.60
N ASN A 161 0.01 5.03 -14.55
CA ASN A 161 0.90 6.16 -14.81
C ASN A 161 0.53 7.44 -14.03
N LYS A 162 0.12 7.30 -12.76
CA LYS A 162 -0.21 8.39 -11.83
C LYS A 162 0.03 7.97 -10.37
N LEU A 163 0.20 8.95 -9.46
CA LEU A 163 0.42 8.68 -8.03
C LEU A 163 -0.88 8.56 -7.21
N ASP A 164 -1.92 9.30 -7.59
CA ASP A 164 -3.20 9.29 -6.87
C ASP A 164 -4.03 8.04 -7.23
N LEU A 165 -3.79 6.98 -6.46
CA LEU A 165 -4.37 5.64 -6.61
C LEU A 165 -4.94 5.12 -5.28
N PHE A 166 -5.51 6.03 -4.48
CA PHE A 166 -6.04 5.71 -3.14
C PHE A 166 -7.57 5.77 -3.07
N GLU A 167 -8.24 5.89 -4.21
CA GLU A 167 -9.70 5.82 -4.26
C GLU A 167 -10.22 4.44 -3.87
N HIS A 168 -11.45 4.43 -3.37
CA HIS A 168 -12.13 3.22 -2.96
C HIS A 168 -13.58 3.16 -3.48
N ALA A 169 -14.09 1.93 -3.58
CA ALA A 169 -15.45 1.63 -3.98
C ALA A 169 -16.10 0.65 -2.99
N PHE A 170 -17.43 0.72 -2.85
CA PHE A 170 -18.17 -0.28 -2.09
C PHE A 170 -18.18 -1.62 -2.87
N PRO A 171 -17.98 -2.79 -2.24
CA PRO A 171 -17.77 -4.05 -2.96
C PRO A 171 -19.01 -4.61 -3.66
N LEU A 172 -20.21 -4.11 -3.37
CA LEU A 172 -21.46 -4.52 -4.02
C LEU A 172 -22.08 -3.33 -4.80
N PRO A 173 -22.84 -3.56 -5.88
CA PRO A 173 -23.57 -2.48 -6.55
C PRO A 173 -24.65 -1.90 -5.63
N LEU A 174 -24.69 -0.56 -5.47
CA LEU A 174 -25.63 0.12 -4.56
C LEU A 174 -27.12 -0.10 -4.89
N GLY A 175 -27.45 -0.48 -6.12
CA GLY A 175 -28.81 -0.83 -6.53
C GLY A 175 -29.24 -2.26 -6.18
N SER A 176 -28.35 -3.08 -5.62
CA SER A 176 -28.65 -4.45 -5.21
C SER A 176 -29.33 -4.48 -3.84
N ILE A 177 -30.09 -5.55 -3.57
CA ILE A 177 -30.59 -5.82 -2.22
C ILE A 177 -29.48 -6.50 -1.42
N TYR A 178 -28.97 -5.83 -0.40
CA TYR A 178 -27.96 -6.37 0.52
C TYR A 178 -28.19 -5.89 1.95
N ALA A 179 -27.66 -6.63 2.91
CA ALA A 179 -27.64 -6.26 4.32
C ALA A 179 -26.30 -6.63 4.96
N TYR A 180 -25.78 -5.76 5.81
CA TYR A 180 -24.57 -6.00 6.58
C TYR A 180 -24.62 -5.19 7.87
N ARG A 181 -23.93 -5.69 8.89
CA ARG A 181 -23.76 -5.05 10.20
C ARG A 181 -22.34 -5.32 10.68
N ASP A 182 -21.92 -4.61 11.72
CA ASP A 182 -20.70 -4.97 12.41
C ASP A 182 -20.82 -6.39 12.98
N THR A 183 -19.93 -7.25 12.52
CA THR A 183 -19.80 -8.64 12.98
C THR A 183 -18.38 -8.97 13.39
N TRP A 184 -17.54 -7.94 13.59
CA TRP A 184 -16.16 -8.11 13.96
C TRP A 184 -16.03 -8.86 15.30
N GLY A 185 -15.13 -9.84 15.36
CA GLY A 185 -14.91 -10.62 16.58
C GLY A 185 -16.02 -11.61 16.93
N ALA A 186 -17.14 -11.64 16.17
CA ALA A 186 -18.23 -12.58 16.41
C ALA A 186 -17.75 -14.04 16.27
N GLY A 187 -18.30 -14.95 17.09
CA GLY A 187 -17.93 -16.36 17.03
C GLY A 187 -18.31 -17.01 15.69
N ARG A 188 -17.39 -17.80 15.12
CA ARG A 188 -17.67 -18.67 13.96
C ARG A 188 -17.79 -20.11 14.42
N GLY A 189 -18.94 -20.74 14.18
CA GLY A 189 -19.25 -22.09 14.69
C GLY A 189 -18.60 -23.24 13.90
N TRP A 190 -18.26 -23.04 12.63
CA TRP A 190 -17.69 -24.11 11.79
C TRP A 190 -16.15 -24.10 11.85
N GLY A 191 -15.56 -25.24 12.20
CA GLY A 191 -14.09 -25.40 12.28
C GLY A 191 -13.46 -25.01 13.62
N GLY A 192 -14.24 -24.98 14.71
CA GLY A 192 -13.75 -24.72 16.08
C GLY A 192 -14.00 -23.30 16.56
N LYS A 193 -13.42 -22.92 17.72
CA LYS A 193 -13.51 -21.56 18.27
C LYS A 193 -12.69 -20.59 17.43
N ARG A 194 -13.34 -19.94 16.47
CA ARG A 194 -12.78 -18.90 15.62
C ARG A 194 -13.52 -17.59 15.84
N ILE A 195 -12.82 -16.48 15.71
CA ILE A 195 -13.43 -15.15 15.61
C ILE A 195 -13.65 -14.79 14.15
N HIS A 196 -14.62 -13.92 13.91
CA HIS A 196 -14.90 -13.37 12.60
C HIS A 196 -13.99 -12.17 12.33
N GLU A 197 -12.96 -12.41 11.52
CA GLU A 197 -11.99 -11.40 11.06
C GLU A 197 -12.46 -10.73 9.76
N GLY A 198 -13.69 -10.20 9.77
CA GLY A 198 -14.26 -9.53 8.61
C GLY A 198 -15.70 -9.07 8.82
N THR A 199 -16.37 -8.71 7.73
CA THR A 199 -17.78 -8.36 7.67
C THR A 199 -18.46 -9.19 6.59
N ASP A 200 -19.60 -9.78 6.92
CA ASP A 200 -20.41 -10.54 5.98
C ASP A 200 -21.49 -9.62 5.37
N LEU A 201 -21.47 -9.47 4.05
CA LEU A 201 -22.46 -8.73 3.28
C LEU A 201 -23.43 -9.72 2.63
N PHE A 202 -24.59 -9.90 3.25
CA PHE A 202 -25.63 -10.81 2.77
C PHE A 202 -26.29 -10.22 1.53
N ALA A 203 -26.27 -10.96 0.44
CA ALA A 203 -26.82 -10.59 -0.86
C ALA A 203 -27.19 -11.84 -1.66
N GLY A 204 -28.04 -11.69 -2.68
CA GLY A 204 -28.44 -12.81 -3.54
C GLY A 204 -27.26 -13.43 -4.30
N TYR A 205 -27.41 -14.69 -4.72
CA TYR A 205 -26.46 -15.34 -5.64
C TYR A 205 -26.28 -14.54 -6.92
N GLY A 206 -25.06 -14.52 -7.46
CA GLY A 206 -24.79 -13.89 -8.75
C GLY A 206 -24.72 -12.36 -8.73
N ILE A 207 -24.91 -11.71 -7.57
CA ILE A 207 -24.65 -10.27 -7.45
C ILE A 207 -23.15 -10.00 -7.70
N ASN A 208 -22.85 -9.01 -8.52
CA ASN A 208 -21.47 -8.64 -8.82
C ASN A 208 -20.70 -8.28 -7.54
N VAL A 209 -19.47 -8.77 -7.43
CA VAL A 209 -18.49 -8.33 -6.44
C VAL A 209 -17.44 -7.49 -7.15
N LYS A 210 -17.23 -6.27 -6.64
CA LYS A 210 -16.31 -5.28 -7.18
C LYS A 210 -15.03 -5.21 -6.33
N SER A 211 -13.88 -4.92 -6.95
CA SER A 211 -12.69 -4.52 -6.21
C SER A 211 -12.98 -3.24 -5.42
N THR A 212 -12.50 -3.16 -4.19
CA THR A 212 -12.70 -1.99 -3.32
C THR A 212 -11.62 -0.94 -3.45
N CYS A 213 -10.51 -1.25 -4.13
CA CYS A 213 -9.30 -0.43 -4.20
C CYS A 213 -8.59 -0.63 -5.56
N TYR A 214 -7.65 0.26 -5.85
CA TYR A 214 -6.56 -0.05 -6.77
C TYR A 214 -5.66 -1.08 -6.11
N GLY A 215 -5.23 -2.09 -6.85
CA GLY A 215 -4.38 -3.11 -6.28
C GLY A 215 -3.99 -4.21 -7.25
N ILE A 216 -3.26 -5.21 -6.74
CA ILE A 216 -2.85 -6.38 -7.51
C ILE A 216 -3.48 -7.65 -6.94
N VAL A 217 -3.97 -8.54 -7.82
CA VAL A 217 -4.53 -9.83 -7.41
C VAL A 217 -3.40 -10.76 -6.98
N GLU A 218 -3.27 -11.00 -5.67
CA GLU A 218 -2.24 -11.89 -5.14
C GLU A 218 -2.67 -13.36 -5.19
N ILE A 219 -3.93 -13.62 -4.89
CA ILE A 219 -4.47 -14.98 -4.88
C ILE A 219 -5.85 -15.04 -5.49
N LYS A 220 -6.10 -16.14 -6.19
CA LYS A 220 -7.39 -16.51 -6.76
C LYS A 220 -7.50 -18.02 -6.66
N GLY A 221 -8.53 -18.53 -5.98
CA GLY A 221 -8.70 -19.99 -5.88
C GLY A 221 -9.53 -20.45 -4.70
N TRP A 222 -9.46 -21.76 -4.42
CA TRP A 222 -10.22 -22.39 -3.36
C TRP A 222 -9.46 -22.47 -2.04
N ASN A 223 -10.12 -22.21 -0.92
CA ASN A 223 -9.72 -22.77 0.37
C ASN A 223 -10.92 -23.37 1.13
N ARG A 224 -10.63 -24.22 2.13
CA ARG A 224 -11.65 -24.97 2.87
C ARG A 224 -12.67 -24.08 3.58
N TYR A 225 -12.25 -22.91 4.08
CA TYR A 225 -13.08 -22.04 4.90
C TYR A 225 -13.85 -21.01 4.07
N GLY A 226 -13.14 -20.22 3.27
CA GLY A 226 -13.67 -19.15 2.42
C GLY A 226 -14.15 -19.60 1.04
N GLY A 227 -14.02 -20.87 0.68
CA GLY A 227 -14.45 -21.36 -0.63
C GLY A 227 -13.66 -20.73 -1.77
N TRP A 228 -14.36 -20.30 -2.83
CA TRP A 228 -13.76 -19.49 -3.88
C TRP A 228 -13.49 -18.08 -3.36
N ARG A 229 -12.23 -17.68 -3.41
CA ARG A 229 -11.75 -16.43 -2.83
C ARG A 229 -10.74 -15.70 -3.69
N ILE A 230 -10.69 -14.39 -3.52
CA ILE A 230 -9.74 -13.47 -4.13
C ILE A 230 -9.03 -12.70 -3.01
N GLY A 231 -7.74 -12.46 -3.20
CA GLY A 231 -6.95 -11.54 -2.39
C GLY A 231 -6.34 -10.45 -3.26
N ILE A 232 -6.54 -9.19 -2.89
CA ILE A 232 -6.00 -8.03 -3.60
C ILE A 232 -5.16 -7.20 -2.64
N ARG A 233 -3.96 -6.79 -3.04
CA ARG A 233 -3.07 -5.91 -2.26
C ARG A 233 -3.12 -4.48 -2.79
N ASP A 234 -3.39 -3.51 -1.93
CA ASP A 234 -3.37 -2.07 -2.27
C ASP A 234 -2.01 -1.43 -2.00
N LEU A 235 -1.84 -0.15 -2.40
CA LEU A 235 -0.63 0.63 -2.16
C LEU A 235 -0.39 0.99 -0.68
N ASN A 236 -1.39 0.84 0.19
CA ASN A 236 -1.21 1.00 1.65
C ASN A 236 -0.71 -0.30 2.32
N ASN A 237 -0.36 -1.32 1.52
CA ASN A 237 -0.01 -2.65 1.97
C ASN A 237 -1.15 -3.34 2.75
N HIS A 238 -2.39 -2.97 2.44
CA HIS A 238 -3.58 -3.68 2.89
C HIS A 238 -3.93 -4.81 1.93
N TYR A 239 -4.24 -5.97 2.50
CA TYR A 239 -4.75 -7.12 1.81
C TYR A 239 -6.26 -7.21 1.97
N HIS A 240 -6.96 -7.08 0.85
CA HIS A 240 -8.40 -7.12 0.72
C HIS A 240 -8.83 -8.54 0.37
N TYR A 241 -9.58 -9.18 1.25
CA TYR A 241 -9.99 -10.57 1.14
C TYR A 241 -11.47 -10.67 0.79
N TYR A 242 -11.77 -11.35 -0.32
CA TYR A 242 -13.13 -11.59 -0.81
C TYR A 242 -13.38 -13.09 -0.82
N ALA A 243 -14.38 -13.57 -0.10
CA ALA A 243 -14.65 -15.01 0.03
C ALA A 243 -16.12 -15.36 -0.23
N HIS A 244 -16.37 -16.66 -0.26
CA HIS A 244 -17.65 -17.30 -0.53
C HIS A 244 -18.20 -17.04 -1.92
N LEU A 245 -17.33 -16.71 -2.87
CA LEU A 245 -17.73 -16.36 -4.22
C LEU A 245 -18.37 -17.56 -4.94
N GLN A 246 -19.31 -17.30 -5.83
CA GLN A 246 -19.86 -18.32 -6.74
C GLN A 246 -18.85 -18.67 -7.84
N GLY A 247 -18.06 -17.69 -8.26
CA GLY A 247 -17.05 -17.80 -9.29
C GLY A 247 -16.30 -16.47 -9.46
N PHE A 248 -15.37 -16.45 -10.42
CA PHE A 248 -14.50 -15.31 -10.69
C PHE A 248 -14.80 -14.73 -12.06
N SER A 249 -14.59 -13.42 -12.22
CA SER A 249 -14.58 -12.81 -13.56
C SER A 249 -13.60 -13.56 -14.47
N LYS A 250 -14.01 -13.77 -15.74
CA LYS A 250 -13.29 -14.65 -16.69
C LYS A 250 -11.85 -14.18 -16.91
N ASP A 251 -11.67 -12.88 -17.04
CA ASP A 251 -10.39 -12.27 -17.37
C ASP A 251 -9.52 -12.01 -16.13
N LEU A 252 -10.03 -12.30 -14.93
CA LEU A 252 -9.30 -12.06 -13.69
C LEU A 252 -8.15 -13.06 -13.52
N THR A 253 -6.90 -12.63 -13.43
CA THR A 253 -5.73 -13.50 -13.22
C THR A 253 -4.89 -13.08 -12.02
N ILE A 254 -4.07 -13.99 -11.48
CA ILE A 254 -3.10 -13.65 -10.44
C ILE A 254 -2.01 -12.77 -11.06
N GLY A 255 -1.63 -11.70 -10.36
CA GLY A 255 -0.70 -10.68 -10.84
C GLY A 255 -1.35 -9.55 -11.65
N GLN A 256 -2.66 -9.64 -11.92
CA GLN A 256 -3.38 -8.57 -12.60
C GLN A 256 -3.60 -7.37 -11.67
N VAL A 257 -3.38 -6.16 -12.20
CA VAL A 257 -3.76 -4.91 -11.55
C VAL A 257 -5.26 -4.65 -11.76
N VAL A 258 -5.93 -4.23 -10.70
CA VAL A 258 -7.37 -3.92 -10.68
C VAL A 258 -7.63 -2.49 -10.20
N THR A 259 -8.80 -1.96 -10.55
CA THR A 259 -9.26 -0.61 -10.18
C THR A 259 -10.50 -0.69 -9.27
N PRO A 260 -10.76 0.31 -8.39
CA PRO A 260 -11.99 0.35 -7.61
C PRO A 260 -13.23 0.25 -8.51
N GLY A 261 -14.17 -0.62 -8.14
CA GLY A 261 -15.40 -0.83 -8.91
C GLY A 261 -15.32 -1.90 -10.00
N GLN A 262 -14.12 -2.36 -10.38
CA GLN A 262 -13.96 -3.45 -11.35
C GLN A 262 -14.60 -4.74 -10.83
N VAL A 263 -15.40 -5.41 -11.66
CA VAL A 263 -16.02 -6.70 -11.30
C VAL A 263 -14.96 -7.79 -11.24
N ILE A 264 -14.84 -8.43 -10.09
CA ILE A 264 -13.84 -9.49 -9.82
C ILE A 264 -14.49 -10.87 -9.66
N GLY A 265 -15.80 -10.93 -9.41
CA GLY A 265 -16.54 -12.18 -9.29
C GLY A 265 -17.98 -11.93 -8.88
N TRP A 266 -18.60 -12.96 -8.28
CA TRP A 266 -20.01 -12.89 -7.89
C TRP A 266 -20.26 -13.51 -6.52
N VAL A 267 -21.23 -12.95 -5.81
CA VAL A 267 -21.69 -13.43 -4.50
C VAL A 267 -22.16 -14.88 -4.62
N GLY A 268 -21.74 -15.71 -3.68
CA GLY A 268 -22.14 -17.10 -3.59
C GLY A 268 -22.29 -17.57 -2.15
N SER A 269 -22.16 -18.89 -1.98
CA SER A 269 -22.18 -19.57 -0.68
C SER A 269 -21.13 -20.68 -0.63
N SER A 270 -20.02 -20.48 -1.35
CA SER A 270 -19.00 -21.50 -1.48
C SER A 270 -18.12 -21.58 -0.23
N GLY A 271 -17.75 -22.79 0.18
CA GLY A 271 -16.86 -23.02 1.32
C GLY A 271 -17.32 -24.14 2.25
N TYR A 272 -16.69 -24.20 3.42
CA TYR A 272 -16.92 -25.20 4.47
C TYR A 272 -16.81 -26.65 3.98
N GLY A 273 -15.81 -26.95 3.16
CA GLY A 273 -15.64 -28.29 2.61
C GLY A 273 -14.54 -28.44 1.56
N LYS A 274 -14.64 -29.52 0.78
CA LYS A 274 -13.78 -29.82 -0.37
C LYS A 274 -14.04 -28.82 -1.52
N PRO A 275 -13.10 -28.64 -2.46
CA PRO A 275 -13.29 -27.78 -3.64
C PRO A 275 -14.67 -27.94 -4.29
N GLY A 276 -15.36 -26.82 -4.52
CA GLY A 276 -16.70 -26.77 -5.11
C GLY A 276 -17.87 -26.92 -4.13
N THR A 277 -17.63 -27.09 -2.83
CA THR A 277 -18.72 -27.13 -1.83
C THR A 277 -19.49 -25.80 -1.81
N SER A 278 -20.82 -25.83 -1.94
CA SER A 278 -21.68 -24.65 -1.86
C SER A 278 -22.98 -24.94 -1.12
N GLY A 279 -23.70 -23.89 -0.69
CA GLY A 279 -25.05 -24.01 -0.13
C GLY A 279 -25.12 -24.38 1.36
N LYS A 280 -23.98 -24.37 2.08
CA LYS A 280 -23.93 -24.69 3.52
C LYS A 280 -24.36 -23.54 4.44
N PHE A 281 -24.56 -22.35 3.88
CA PHE A 281 -24.94 -21.13 4.57
C PHE A 281 -25.61 -20.17 3.57
N PRO A 282 -26.35 -19.15 4.04
CA PRO A 282 -26.97 -18.17 3.16
C PRO A 282 -25.93 -17.44 2.28
N PRO A 283 -26.28 -17.05 1.04
CA PRO A 283 -25.35 -16.36 0.17
C PRO A 283 -24.92 -15.02 0.76
N HIS A 284 -23.61 -14.78 0.75
CA HIS A 284 -23.00 -13.54 1.22
C HIS A 284 -21.59 -13.38 0.65
N LEU A 285 -21.13 -12.13 0.58
CA LEU A 285 -19.71 -11.84 0.45
C LEU A 285 -19.11 -11.75 1.85
N HIS A 286 -18.14 -12.61 2.15
CA HIS A 286 -17.26 -12.35 3.30
C HIS A 286 -16.13 -11.43 2.84
N TYR A 287 -16.02 -10.28 3.51
CA TYR A 287 -15.00 -9.27 3.21
C TYR A 287 -14.11 -9.03 4.43
N GLY A 288 -12.80 -9.18 4.26
CA GLY A 288 -11.80 -8.93 5.30
C GLY A 288 -10.73 -7.96 4.82
N ILE A 289 -10.11 -7.22 5.74
CA ILE A 289 -8.92 -6.42 5.45
C ILE A 289 -7.82 -6.75 6.46
N TYR A 290 -6.61 -6.93 5.96
CA TYR A 290 -5.44 -7.25 6.74
C TYR A 290 -4.35 -6.23 6.43
N SER A 291 -3.69 -5.68 7.45
CA SER A 291 -2.55 -4.78 7.26
C SER A 291 -1.26 -5.56 7.45
N ASP A 292 -0.34 -5.42 6.50
CA ASP A 292 0.99 -6.01 6.57
C ASP A 292 1.97 -5.00 7.19
N ARG A 293 2.66 -5.42 8.26
CA ARG A 293 3.67 -4.60 8.97
C ARG A 293 5.11 -5.04 8.66
N GLY A 294 5.32 -5.73 7.55
CA GLY A 294 6.62 -6.22 7.06
C GLY A 294 6.92 -7.68 7.44
N TYR A 295 6.45 -8.14 8.60
CA TYR A 295 6.69 -9.51 9.10
C TYR A 295 5.40 -10.31 9.29
N ILE A 296 4.36 -9.64 9.77
CA ILE A 296 3.07 -10.24 10.10
C ILE A 296 1.93 -9.44 9.48
N GLU A 297 0.88 -10.15 9.09
CA GLU A 297 -0.40 -9.56 8.72
C GLU A 297 -1.33 -9.61 9.92
N TRP A 298 -2.08 -8.53 10.15
CA TRP A 298 -3.09 -8.48 11.20
C TRP A 298 -4.42 -8.03 10.60
N ALA A 299 -5.48 -8.77 10.92
CA ALA A 299 -6.82 -8.41 10.50
C ALA A 299 -7.31 -7.18 11.29
N PHE A 300 -8.08 -6.31 10.64
CA PHE A 300 -8.81 -5.23 11.31
C PHE A 300 -10.23 -5.09 10.80
N ASP A 301 -11.09 -4.46 11.61
CA ASP A 301 -12.51 -4.35 11.33
C ASP A 301 -12.77 -3.58 10.02
N PRO A 302 -13.33 -4.24 8.99
CA PRO A 302 -13.62 -3.57 7.72
C PRO A 302 -14.94 -2.80 7.74
N TYR A 303 -15.81 -2.98 8.75
CA TYR A 303 -17.14 -2.37 8.79
C TYR A 303 -17.13 -0.83 8.68
N PRO A 304 -16.28 -0.08 9.41
CA PRO A 304 -16.19 1.38 9.27
C PRO A 304 -15.81 1.82 7.86
N SER A 305 -14.87 1.12 7.23
CA SER A 305 -14.45 1.39 5.85
C SER A 305 -15.58 1.12 4.86
N LEU A 306 -16.29 0.01 5.00
CA LEU A 306 -17.46 -0.33 4.18
C LEU A 306 -18.56 0.73 4.28
N LYS A 307 -18.89 1.20 5.50
CA LYS A 307 -19.87 2.28 5.71
C LYS A 307 -19.44 3.58 5.04
N ARG A 308 -18.16 3.94 5.14
CA ARG A 308 -17.61 5.14 4.51
C ARG A 308 -17.72 5.06 2.98
N TRP A 309 -17.23 3.98 2.37
CA TRP A 309 -17.25 3.81 0.92
C TRP A 309 -18.66 3.74 0.34
N GLU A 310 -19.60 3.08 1.05
CA GLU A 310 -21.02 3.07 0.67
C GLU A 310 -21.61 4.49 0.62
N ASN A 311 -21.32 5.30 1.63
CA ASN A 311 -21.83 6.66 1.73
C ASN A 311 -21.19 7.60 0.70
N GLU A 312 -19.89 7.48 0.46
CA GLU A 312 -19.17 8.25 -0.56
C GLU A 312 -19.71 7.95 -1.97
N GLU A 313 -19.90 6.67 -2.30
CA GLU A 313 -20.47 6.28 -3.59
C GLU A 313 -21.92 6.76 -3.76
N ARG A 314 -22.75 6.71 -2.70
CA ARG A 314 -24.10 7.31 -2.71
C ARG A 314 -24.10 8.82 -2.93
N LYS A 315 -23.12 9.54 -2.37
CA LYS A 315 -23.00 10.99 -2.57
C LYS A 315 -22.65 11.32 -4.02
N ARG A 316 -21.71 10.58 -4.61
CA ARG A 316 -21.30 10.75 -6.02
C ARG A 316 -22.46 10.53 -7.00
N LEU A 317 -23.36 9.57 -6.72
CA LEU A 317 -24.54 9.32 -7.57
C LEU A 317 -25.66 10.38 -7.45
N ARG A 318 -25.59 11.27 -6.46
CA ARG A 318 -26.58 12.34 -6.24
C ARG A 318 -26.14 13.70 -6.80
N GLN A 319 -24.87 13.82 -7.18
CA GLN A 319 -24.29 15.00 -7.82
C GLN A 319 -24.45 14.88 -9.33
#